data_AF-A0ABD3BK94-F1
#
_entry.id   AF-A0ABD3BK94-F1
#
_cell.length_a   1.000
_cell.length_b   1.000
_cell.length_c   1.000
_cell.angle_alpha   90.00
_cell.angle_beta   90.00
_cell.angle_gamma   90.00
#
_symmetry.space_group_name_H-M   'P 1'
#
loop_
_entity.id
_entity.type
_entity.pdbx_description
1 polymer ?
#
loop_
_entity_poly.entity_id
_entity_poly.type
_entity_poly.pdbx_seq_one_letter_code
_entity_poly.pdbx_strand_id
1 'polypeptide(L)'
;MEESSNGSKETLSGLLNFIDGLWSACGGERIIVFTTNYVEKLDPALIRRGRMDKHIELSYCGFEAFKVLAKNYSDIEEHDLFASVEWMLKETEMTPADVLEEAKEQARIKAEEEERLKLEKLAKEEEKRKKKEEEKKSDEDNKDLANEDDEANDNGVKVNGVSTI
;
A
#
# COMPACT_ATOMS: atom_id res chain seq x y z
N MET A 1 -46.53 27.99 -3.60
CA MET A 1 -45.77 27.92 -4.85
C MET A 1 -44.98 26.63 -4.79
N GLU A 2 -45.50 25.56 -5.38
CA GLU A 2 -44.72 24.36 -5.64
C GLU A 2 -44.06 24.55 -7.01
N GLU A 3 -42.74 24.66 -7.03
CA GLU A 3 -41.97 24.64 -8.27
C GLU A 3 -41.96 23.21 -8.82
N SER A 4 -42.67 23.02 -9.94
CA SER A 4 -42.57 21.81 -10.75
C SER A 4 -41.22 21.81 -11.50
N SER A 5 -40.20 21.20 -10.92
CA SER A 5 -39.02 20.78 -11.69
C SER A 5 -39.43 19.61 -12.59
N ASN A 6 -39.82 19.96 -13.81
CA ASN A 6 -40.17 19.02 -14.87
C ASN A 6 -38.89 18.41 -15.49
N GLY A 7 -38.01 17.86 -14.65
CA GLY A 7 -36.97 16.94 -15.10
C GLY A 7 -37.67 15.63 -15.47
N SER A 8 -37.47 15.14 -16.69
CA SER A 8 -38.04 13.86 -17.09
C SER A 8 -37.69 12.81 -16.04
N LYS A 9 -38.69 12.38 -15.27
CA LYS A 9 -38.57 11.20 -14.43
C LYS A 9 -38.45 10.04 -15.40
N GLU A 10 -37.22 9.76 -15.83
CA GLU A 10 -36.90 8.54 -16.55
C GLU A 10 -37.32 7.39 -15.64
N THR A 11 -38.45 6.79 -15.97
CA THR A 11 -38.96 5.67 -15.20
C THR A 11 -38.11 4.46 -15.53
N LEU A 12 -37.81 3.64 -14.53
CA LEU A 12 -37.18 2.35 -14.74
C LEU A 12 -37.89 1.58 -15.87
N SER A 13 -39.22 1.60 -15.89
CA SER A 13 -40.06 1.03 -16.95
C SER A 13 -39.77 1.60 -18.35
N GLY A 14 -39.49 2.90 -18.48
CA GLY A 14 -39.13 3.53 -19.76
C GLY A 14 -37.79 3.04 -20.30
N LEU A 15 -36.77 2.95 -19.44
CA LEU A 15 -35.46 2.40 -19.80
C LEU A 15 -35.56 0.93 -20.23
N LEU A 16 -36.38 0.16 -19.52
CA LEU A 16 -36.57 -1.27 -19.78
C LEU A 16 -37.28 -1.55 -21.09
N ASN A 17 -38.33 -0.79 -21.41
CA ASN A 17 -39.01 -0.87 -22.71
C ASN A 17 -38.07 -0.51 -23.88
N PHE A 18 -37.15 0.43 -23.67
CA PHE A 18 -36.14 0.76 -24.67
C PHE A 18 -35.17 -0.40 -24.91
N ILE A 19 -34.73 -1.07 -23.84
CA ILE A 19 -33.88 -2.27 -23.92
C ILE A 19 -34.59 -3.40 -24.65
N ASP A 20 -35.88 -3.63 -24.41
CA ASP A 20 -36.67 -4.64 -25.13
C ASP A 20 -36.72 -4.35 -26.65
N GLY A 21 -36.77 -3.08 -27.03
CA GLY A 21 -36.66 -2.65 -28.42
C GLY A 21 -35.29 -2.97 -29.04
N LEU A 22 -34.21 -2.78 -28.28
CA LEU A 22 -32.85 -3.14 -28.70
C LEU A 22 -32.67 -4.66 -28.88
N TRP A 23 -33.32 -5.46 -28.03
CA TRP A 23 -33.30 -6.92 -28.10
C TRP A 23 -33.89 -7.45 -29.42
N SER A 24 -34.92 -6.76 -29.92
CA SER A 24 -35.68 -7.21 -31.10
C SER A 24 -35.14 -6.65 -32.42
N ALA A 25 -34.43 -5.52 -32.39
CA ALA A 25 -34.11 -4.75 -33.60
C ALA A 25 -32.72 -5.04 -34.22
N CYS A 26 -31.85 -5.78 -33.53
CA CYS A 26 -30.44 -5.88 -33.91
C CYS A 26 -30.09 -7.28 -34.43
N GLY A 27 -29.80 -7.41 -35.74
CA GLY A 27 -29.38 -8.66 -36.38
C GLY A 27 -27.94 -9.12 -36.09
N GLY A 28 -27.34 -8.70 -34.97
CA GLY A 28 -25.98 -9.07 -34.57
C GLY A 28 -25.93 -9.58 -33.13
N GLU A 29 -24.97 -10.45 -32.83
CA GLU A 29 -24.80 -11.05 -31.50
C GLU A 29 -24.36 -9.99 -30.48
N ARG A 30 -25.07 -9.89 -29.34
CA ARG A 30 -24.78 -8.94 -28.26
C ARG A 30 -24.95 -9.61 -26.90
N ILE A 31 -24.09 -9.26 -25.96
CA ILE A 31 -24.23 -9.63 -24.54
C ILE A 31 -24.53 -8.34 -23.77
N ILE A 32 -25.59 -8.35 -22.97
CA ILE A 32 -25.96 -7.23 -22.10
C ILE A 32 -25.84 -7.69 -20.66
N VAL A 33 -25.11 -6.93 -19.84
CA VAL A 33 -24.91 -7.21 -18.41
C VAL A 33 -25.64 -6.16 -17.59
N PHE A 34 -26.47 -6.61 -16.65
CA PHE A 34 -27.18 -5.78 -15.69
C PHE A 34 -26.68 -6.10 -14.28
N THR A 35 -26.62 -5.07 -13.43
CA THR A 35 -26.32 -5.23 -12.01
C THR A 35 -27.45 -4.58 -11.20
N THR A 36 -27.85 -5.24 -10.10
CA THR A 36 -28.82 -4.69 -9.15
C THR A 36 -28.52 -5.26 -7.77
N ASN A 37 -28.74 -4.45 -6.73
CA ASN A 37 -28.74 -4.91 -5.34
C ASN A 37 -30.14 -5.35 -4.88
N TYR A 38 -31.18 -5.14 -5.71
CA TYR A 38 -32.58 -5.33 -5.37
C TYR A 38 -33.31 -6.02 -6.54
N VAL A 39 -33.08 -7.32 -6.72
CA VAL A 39 -33.68 -8.09 -7.83
C VAL A 39 -35.20 -8.18 -7.70
N GLU A 40 -35.72 -8.17 -6.47
CA GLU A 40 -37.14 -8.22 -6.13
C GLU A 40 -37.92 -6.96 -6.54
N LYS A 41 -37.22 -5.85 -6.81
CA LYS A 41 -37.81 -4.60 -7.30
C LYS A 41 -37.90 -4.52 -8.82
N LEU A 42 -37.30 -5.48 -9.53
CA LEU A 42 -37.38 -5.53 -10.98
C LEU A 42 -38.74 -6.08 -11.43
N ASP A 43 -39.17 -5.63 -12.61
CA ASP A 43 -40.36 -6.19 -13.25
C ASP A 43 -40.14 -7.69 -13.53
N PRO A 44 -40.99 -8.60 -13.02
CA PRO A 44 -40.89 -10.04 -13.27
C PRO A 44 -40.83 -10.41 -14.75
N ALA A 45 -41.34 -9.57 -15.65
CA ALA A 45 -41.25 -9.79 -17.09
C ALA A 45 -39.80 -9.77 -17.60
N LEU A 46 -38.92 -8.98 -16.99
CA LEU A 46 -37.54 -8.80 -17.45
C LEU A 46 -36.62 -9.94 -17.04
N ILE A 47 -36.83 -10.47 -15.84
CA ILE A 47 -36.06 -11.60 -15.30
C ILE A 47 -36.44 -12.94 -15.95
N ARG A 48 -37.35 -12.93 -16.94
CA ARG A 48 -37.76 -14.13 -17.65
C ARG A 48 -36.70 -14.54 -18.68
N ARG A 49 -36.53 -15.85 -18.85
CA ARG A 49 -35.78 -16.45 -19.97
C ARG A 49 -36.21 -15.88 -21.33
N GLY A 50 -35.23 -15.62 -22.19
CA GLY A 50 -35.36 -14.90 -23.46
C GLY A 50 -35.06 -13.40 -23.35
N ARG A 51 -34.98 -12.87 -22.11
CA ARG A 51 -34.45 -11.54 -21.78
C ARG A 51 -33.26 -11.75 -20.85
N MET A 52 -33.46 -11.81 -19.53
CA MET A 52 -32.36 -12.17 -18.62
C MET A 52 -32.20 -13.69 -18.51
N ASP A 53 -31.35 -14.25 -19.38
CA ASP A 53 -31.14 -15.70 -19.45
C ASP A 53 -30.26 -16.26 -18.32
N LYS A 54 -29.33 -15.45 -17.81
CA LYS A 54 -28.37 -15.82 -16.77
C LYS A 54 -28.52 -14.88 -15.59
N HIS A 55 -28.79 -15.47 -14.43
CA HIS A 55 -28.80 -14.78 -13.15
C HIS A 55 -27.59 -15.26 -12.35
N ILE A 56 -26.72 -14.32 -11.98
CA ILE A 56 -25.54 -14.58 -11.16
C ILE A 56 -25.73 -13.78 -9.88
N GLU A 57 -25.84 -14.49 -8.77
CA GLU A 57 -25.85 -13.89 -7.44
C GLU A 57 -24.41 -13.65 -6.99
N LEU A 58 -24.12 -12.42 -6.55
CA LEU A 58 -22.84 -12.07 -5.94
C LEU A 58 -23.03 -12.06 -4.42
N SER A 59 -22.76 -13.21 -3.79
CA SER A 59 -22.92 -13.41 -2.35
C SER A 59 -21.77 -12.81 -1.53
N TYR A 60 -21.86 -12.96 -0.21
CA TYR A 60 -20.78 -12.68 0.74
C TYR A 60 -19.50 -13.46 0.44
N CYS A 61 -18.40 -12.99 1.03
CA CYS A 61 -17.06 -13.51 0.83
C CYS A 61 -16.91 -14.90 1.46
N GLY A 62 -17.03 -15.93 0.63
CA GLY A 62 -16.67 -17.29 1.01
C GLY A 62 -15.15 -17.47 1.13
N PHE A 63 -14.74 -18.57 1.75
CA PHE A 63 -13.33 -18.88 1.96
C PHE A 63 -12.51 -19.00 0.66
N GLU A 64 -13.11 -19.52 -0.41
CA GLU A 64 -12.45 -19.56 -1.73
C GLU A 64 -12.17 -18.16 -2.29
N ALA A 65 -13.12 -17.23 -2.14
CA ALA A 65 -12.93 -15.84 -2.55
C ALA A 65 -11.86 -15.16 -1.67
N PHE A 66 -11.89 -15.41 -0.36
CA PHE A 66 -10.87 -14.95 0.58
C PHE A 66 -9.46 -15.41 0.16
N LYS A 67 -9.25 -16.68 -0.18
CA LYS A 67 -7.93 -17.17 -0.63
C LYS A 67 -7.43 -16.44 -1.88
N VAL A 68 -8.32 -16.16 -2.83
CA VAL A 68 -7.98 -15.38 -4.03
C VAL A 68 -7.56 -13.96 -3.65
N LEU A 69 -8.28 -13.32 -2.73
CA LEU A 69 -7.92 -11.98 -2.23
C LEU A 69 -6.59 -11.99 -1.46
N ALA A 70 -6.40 -12.96 -0.56
CA ALA A 70 -5.18 -13.12 0.24
C ALA A 70 -3.95 -13.34 -0.65
N LYS A 71 -4.07 -14.17 -1.69
CA LYS A 71 -3.02 -14.35 -2.68
C LYS A 71 -2.75 -13.07 -3.47
N ASN A 72 -3.78 -12.42 -4.01
CA ASN A 72 -3.61 -11.28 -4.91
C ASN A 72 -3.10 -10.01 -4.22
N TYR A 73 -3.45 -9.80 -2.95
CA TYR A 73 -3.18 -8.54 -2.24
C TYR A 73 -2.18 -8.69 -1.09
N SER A 74 -1.94 -9.91 -0.61
CA SER A 74 -1.01 -10.15 0.51
C SER A 74 0.05 -11.21 0.20
N ASP A 75 0.01 -11.83 -0.99
CA ASP A 75 0.90 -12.92 -1.42
C ASP A 75 0.88 -14.12 -0.45
N ILE A 76 -0.29 -14.35 0.18
CA ILE A 76 -0.50 -15.46 1.13
C ILE A 76 -1.27 -16.57 0.41
N GLU A 77 -0.59 -17.66 0.09
CA GLU A 77 -1.23 -18.85 -0.50
C GLU A 77 -1.74 -19.83 0.57
N GLU A 78 -1.02 -19.92 1.70
CA GLU A 78 -1.34 -20.80 2.82
C GLU A 78 -0.94 -20.13 4.14
N HIS A 79 -1.72 -20.35 5.19
CA HIS A 79 -1.41 -19.86 6.55
C HIS A 79 -2.12 -20.73 7.60
N ASP A 80 -1.48 -20.94 8.76
CA ASP A 80 -2.04 -21.78 9.84
C ASP A 80 -3.42 -21.29 10.34
N LEU A 81 -3.67 -19.98 10.20
CA LEU A 81 -4.95 -19.36 10.58
C LEU A 81 -6.07 -19.54 9.54
N PHE A 82 -5.81 -20.13 8.38
CA PHE A 82 -6.83 -20.28 7.33
C PHE A 82 -8.04 -21.09 7.79
N ALA A 83 -7.83 -22.13 8.60
CA ALA A 83 -8.94 -22.90 9.18
C ALA A 83 -9.81 -22.03 10.10
N SER A 84 -9.19 -21.15 10.89
CA SER A 84 -9.90 -20.20 11.75
C SER A 84 -10.66 -19.16 10.93
N VAL A 85 -10.04 -18.63 9.87
CA VAL A 85 -10.67 -17.66 8.96
C VAL A 85 -11.86 -18.28 8.23
N GLU A 86 -11.73 -19.52 7.74
CA GLU A 86 -12.82 -20.25 7.11
C GLU A 86 -14.02 -20.37 8.06
N TRP A 87 -13.78 -20.68 9.33
CA TRP A 87 -14.85 -20.74 10.34
C TRP A 87 -15.48 -19.36 10.59
N MET A 88 -14.68 -18.31 10.76
CA MET A 88 -15.18 -16.95 11.00
C MET A 88 -16.03 -16.42 9.83
N LEU A 89 -15.62 -16.70 8.59
CA LEU A 89 -16.36 -16.31 7.38
C LEU A 89 -17.70 -17.06 7.22
N LYS A 90 -17.88 -18.23 7.86
CA LYS A 90 -19.17 -18.94 7.86
C LYS A 90 -20.17 -18.31 8.82
N GLU A 91 -19.69 -17.72 9.90
CA GLU A 91 -20.52 -17.11 10.96
C GLU A 91 -20.74 -15.60 10.73
N THR A 92 -19.99 -14.98 9.81
CA THR A 92 -20.01 -13.53 9.59
C THR A 92 -20.30 -13.21 8.13
N GLU A 93 -21.27 -12.31 7.92
CA GLU A 93 -21.54 -11.75 6.60
C GLU A 93 -20.54 -10.62 6.28
N MET A 94 -19.42 -10.98 5.66
CA MET A 94 -18.44 -10.02 5.14
C MET A 94 -18.49 -9.96 3.62
N THR A 95 -18.50 -8.77 3.03
CA THR A 95 -18.39 -8.65 1.57
C THR A 95 -16.93 -8.82 1.13
N PRO A 96 -16.67 -9.24 -0.13
CA PRO A 96 -15.32 -9.24 -0.67
C PRO A 96 -14.62 -7.87 -0.60
N ALA A 97 -15.40 -6.78 -0.65
CA ALA A 97 -14.88 -5.43 -0.50
C ALA A 97 -14.38 -5.16 0.93
N ASP A 98 -15.12 -5.59 1.95
CA ASP A 98 -14.71 -5.43 3.36
C ASP A 98 -13.41 -6.16 3.65
N VAL A 99 -13.28 -7.41 3.17
CA VAL A 99 -12.06 -8.21 3.31
C VAL A 99 -10.88 -7.54 2.61
N LEU A 100 -11.12 -6.99 1.42
CA LEU A 100 -10.09 -6.29 0.67
C LEU A 100 -9.62 -5.00 1.37
N GLU A 101 -10.54 -4.24 1.95
CA GLU A 101 -10.22 -3.01 2.67
C GLU A 101 -9.32 -3.30 3.87
N GLU A 102 -9.67 -4.33 4.65
CA GLU A 102 -8.83 -4.77 5.78
C GLU A 102 -7.44 -5.22 5.31
N ALA A 103 -7.36 -6.04 4.26
CA ALA A 103 -6.08 -6.51 3.73
C ALA A 103 -5.17 -5.37 3.24
N LYS A 104 -5.76 -4.35 2.61
CA LYS A 104 -5.03 -3.15 2.16
C LYS A 104 -4.51 -2.32 3.31
N GLU A 105 -5.31 -2.13 4.36
CA GLU A 105 -4.87 -1.36 5.52
C GLU A 105 -3.70 -2.05 6.23
N GLN A 106 -3.76 -3.38 6.39
CA GLN A 106 -2.63 -4.15 6.94
C GLN A 106 -1.38 -4.03 6.07
N ALA A 107 -1.52 -4.07 4.74
CA ALA A 107 -0.39 -3.88 3.83
C ALA A 107 0.22 -2.48 3.94
N ARG A 108 -0.61 -1.44 4.11
CA ARG A 108 -0.16 -0.05 4.32
C ARG A 108 0.65 0.09 5.60
N ILE A 109 0.13 -0.43 6.72
CA ILE A 109 0.80 -0.40 8.03
C ILE A 109 2.15 -1.12 7.94
N LYS A 110 2.19 -2.30 7.32
CA LYS A 110 3.43 -3.07 7.15
C LYS A 110 4.47 -2.30 6.34
N ALA A 111 4.06 -1.64 5.25
CA ALA A 111 4.96 -0.84 4.43
C ALA A 111 5.56 0.35 5.21
N GLU A 112 4.74 1.07 5.98
CA GLU A 112 5.19 2.17 6.85
C GLU A 112 6.14 1.68 7.94
N GLU A 113 5.86 0.53 8.54
CA GLU A 113 6.73 -0.08 9.55
C GLU A 113 8.08 -0.49 8.96
N GLU A 114 8.10 -1.12 7.79
CA GLU A 114 9.32 -1.48 7.07
C GLU A 114 10.17 -0.25 6.70
N GLU A 115 9.54 0.83 6.24
CA GLU A 115 10.21 2.10 5.95
C GLU A 115 10.83 2.70 7.21
N ARG A 116 10.05 2.77 8.31
CA ARG A 116 10.53 3.26 9.61
C ARG A 116 11.74 2.46 10.08
N LEU A 117 11.71 1.14 9.95
CA LEU A 117 12.80 0.25 10.34
C LEU A 117 14.06 0.47 9.48
N LYS A 118 13.92 0.76 8.18
CA LYS A 118 15.04 1.12 7.29
C LYS A 118 15.67 2.45 7.69
N LEU A 119 14.86 3.48 7.94
CA LEU A 119 15.33 4.79 8.38
C LEU A 119 16.04 4.72 9.74
N GLU A 120 15.51 3.94 10.68
CA GLU A 120 16.12 3.74 12.00
C GLU A 120 17.49 3.03 11.90
N LYS A 121 17.62 2.04 11.01
CA LYS A 121 18.90 1.37 10.73
C LYS A 121 19.93 2.34 10.13
N LEU A 122 19.54 3.15 9.16
CA LEU A 122 20.40 4.16 8.53
C LEU A 122 20.89 5.20 9.54
N ALA A 123 19.99 5.71 10.40
CA ALA A 123 20.35 6.68 11.44
C ALA A 123 21.38 6.10 12.44
N LYS A 124 21.17 4.86 12.88
CA LYS A 124 22.12 4.16 13.77
C LYS A 124 23.46 3.89 13.10
N GLU A 125 23.51 3.67 11.80
CA GLU A 125 24.75 3.47 11.05
C GLU A 125 25.54 4.78 10.92
N GLU A 126 24.87 5.88 10.59
CA GLU A 126 25.48 7.22 10.51
C GLU A 126 26.03 7.69 11.88
N GLU A 127 25.30 7.47 12.97
CA GLU A 127 25.81 7.77 14.32
C GLU A 127 27.08 6.96 14.66
N LYS A 128 27.15 5.69 14.24
CA LYS A 128 28.34 4.86 14.42
C LYS A 128 29.52 5.34 13.56
N ARG A 129 29.27 5.88 12.37
CA ARG A 129 30.32 6.46 11.51
C ARG A 129 30.91 7.72 12.12
N LYS A 130 30.06 8.63 12.60
CA LYS A 130 30.50 9.86 13.28
C LYS A 130 31.36 9.58 14.51
N LYS A 131 30.94 8.64 15.37
CA LYS A 131 31.74 8.24 16.54
C LYS A 131 33.12 7.68 16.16
N LYS A 132 33.20 6.88 15.09
CA LYS A 132 34.47 6.34 14.59
C LYS A 132 35.37 7.41 13.95
N GLU A 133 34.80 8.43 13.33
CA GLU A 133 35.57 9.56 12.78
C GLU A 133 36.09 10.49 13.88
N GLU A 134 35.31 10.69 14.96
CA GLU A 134 35.74 11.42 16.15
C GLU A 134 36.87 10.69 16.89
N GLU A 135 36.77 9.37 17.08
CA GLU A 135 37.84 8.54 17.69
C GLU A 135 39.14 8.58 16.86
N LYS A 136 39.06 8.56 15.52
CA LYS A 136 40.24 8.63 14.66
C LYS A 136 40.93 9.99 14.69
N LYS A 137 40.18 11.09 14.78
CA LYS A 137 40.76 12.43 14.92
C LYS A 137 41.47 12.60 16.26
N SER A 138 40.90 12.08 17.35
CA SER A 138 41.58 12.11 18.65
C SER A 138 42.87 11.29 18.70
N ASP A 139 42.99 10.22 17.89
CA ASP A 139 44.20 9.41 17.81
C ASP A 139 45.30 10.06 16.93
N GLU A 140 44.94 10.86 15.92
CA GLU A 140 45.89 11.63 15.09
C GLU A 140 46.43 12.84 15.86
N ASP A 141 45.58 13.61 16.55
CA ASP A 141 46.00 14.76 17.37
C ASP A 141 46.96 14.36 18.51
N ASN A 142 46.81 13.14 19.04
CA ASN A 142 47.69 12.61 20.11
C ASN A 142 49.03 12.08 19.57
N LYS A 143 49.14 11.82 18.26
CA LYS A 143 50.37 11.39 17.59
C LYS A 143 51.24 12.58 17.16
N ASP A 144 50.63 13.70 16.81
CA ASP A 144 51.35 14.92 16.44
C ASP A 144 52.02 15.58 17.65
N LEU A 145 51.40 15.50 18.84
CA LEU A 145 52.01 15.97 20.11
C LEU A 145 53.19 15.12 20.61
N ALA A 146 53.41 13.92 20.07
CA ALA A 146 54.52 13.05 20.48
C ALA A 146 55.79 13.22 19.62
N ASN A 147 55.74 14.02 18.54
CA ASN A 147 56.86 14.25 17.63
C ASN A 147 57.54 15.63 17.81
N GLU A 148 57.07 16.48 18.73
CA GLU A 148 57.65 17.82 18.97
C GLU A 148 58.73 17.87 20.07
N ASP A 149 59.00 16.77 20.79
CA ASP A 149 59.96 16.76 21.91
C ASP A 149 61.43 16.43 21.52
N ASP A 150 61.76 16.22 20.23
CA ASP A 150 63.12 15.81 19.79
C ASP A 150 63.99 16.91 19.14
N GLU A 151 63.55 18.18 19.06
CA GLU A 151 64.38 19.29 18.53
C GLU A 151 64.59 20.44 19.54
N ALA A 152 65.23 20.16 20.68
CA ALA A 152 65.71 21.23 21.56
C ALA A 152 67.00 20.87 22.30
N ASN A 153 68.09 20.57 21.60
CA ASN A 153 69.43 20.79 22.16
C ASN A 153 70.56 20.78 21.12
N ASP A 154 70.98 21.95 20.62
CA ASP A 154 72.42 22.26 20.44
C ASP A 154 72.63 23.73 20.01
N ASN A 155 73.05 24.59 20.94
CA ASN A 155 74.41 25.15 20.91
C ASN A 155 74.61 26.30 21.88
N GLY A 156 75.54 26.07 22.80
CA GLY A 156 76.03 27.03 23.76
C GLY A 156 76.83 28.17 23.14
N VAL A 157 76.55 29.35 23.68
CA VAL A 157 77.33 30.59 23.68
C VAL A 157 78.85 30.36 23.71
N LYS A 158 79.59 30.99 22.79
CA LYS A 158 80.93 31.53 23.06
C LYS A 158 81.11 32.93 22.47
N VAL A 159 81.52 33.83 23.36
CA VAL A 159 81.73 35.26 23.20
C VAL A 159 83.20 35.60 22.89
N ASN A 160 83.38 36.80 22.33
CA ASN A 160 84.53 37.72 22.37
C ASN A 160 85.60 37.69 21.25
N GLY A 161 85.58 38.75 20.42
CA GLY A 161 86.54 39.87 20.56
C GLY A 161 87.74 39.95 19.60
N VAL A 162 88.08 41.21 19.25
CA VAL A 162 89.34 41.75 18.65
C VAL A 162 89.36 41.74 17.11
N SER A 163 89.83 42.74 16.33
CA SER A 163 90.13 44.19 16.42
C SER A 163 90.71 44.64 15.05
N THR A 164 90.58 45.93 14.69
CA THR A 164 91.42 46.74 13.75
C THR A 164 91.39 46.35 12.25
N ILE A 165 91.44 47.25 11.25
CA ILE A 165 91.86 48.65 11.10
C ILE A 165 90.90 49.33 10.12
#